data_AF-A0A537CFJ5-F1
#
_entry.id   AF-A0A537CFJ5-F1
#
_cell.length_a   1.000
_cell.length_b   1.000
_cell.length_c   1.000
_cell.angle_alpha   90.00
_cell.angle_beta   90.00
_cell.angle_gamma   90.00
#
_symmetry.space_group_name_H-M   'P 1'
#
loop_
_entity.id
_entity.type
_entity.pdbx_description
1 polymer ?
#
loop_
_entity_poly.entity_id
_entity_poly.type
_entity_poly.pdbx_seq_one_letter_code
_entity_poly.pdbx_strand_id
1 'polypeptide(L)'
;MKTNMSTDVPEEKSIARELAKRRAFIVLFIVLIEIVGAFIGLEGDMLAHSLDDYAILAISIVALLVIGVMRKKQSLAGLRKQHNILLALLVVALVFQIYGFIAESNDPTDLGNEFPSVTILVLMLINKVV
;
A
#
# COMPACT_ATOMS: atom_id res chain seq x y z
N MET A 1 -22.15 27.18 -35.22
CA MET A 1 -21.96 25.83 -34.64
C MET A 1 -20.59 25.82 -33.99
N LYS A 2 -20.50 26.09 -32.68
CA LYS A 2 -19.21 26.07 -31.94
C LYS A 2 -18.89 24.62 -31.62
N THR A 3 -17.80 24.12 -32.18
CA THR A 3 -17.24 22.81 -31.85
C THR A 3 -16.67 22.89 -30.44
N ASN A 4 -17.30 22.16 -29.51
CA ASN A 4 -16.74 21.86 -28.20
C ASN A 4 -15.56 20.90 -28.40
N MET A 5 -14.41 21.41 -28.85
CA MET A 5 -13.18 20.63 -28.92
C MET A 5 -12.42 20.73 -27.60
N SER A 6 -12.49 19.64 -26.84
CA SER A 6 -11.34 19.00 -26.19
C SER A 6 -10.66 19.75 -25.03
N THR A 7 -11.39 20.00 -23.95
CA THR A 7 -10.81 20.08 -22.59
C THR A 7 -10.82 18.75 -21.83
N ASP A 8 -11.47 17.72 -22.37
CA ASP A 8 -11.75 16.48 -21.63
C ASP A 8 -10.63 15.42 -21.75
N VAL A 9 -9.85 15.43 -22.84
CA VAL A 9 -8.75 14.48 -23.08
C VAL A 9 -7.68 14.51 -21.96
N PRO A 10 -7.28 15.67 -21.41
CA PRO A 10 -6.38 15.74 -20.24
C PRO A 10 -7.00 15.18 -18.95
N GLU A 11 -8.30 15.36 -18.75
CA GLU A 11 -8.99 14.90 -17.54
C GLU A 11 -9.23 13.40 -17.57
N GLU A 12 -9.66 12.84 -18.71
CA GLU A 12 -9.80 11.40 -18.91
C GLU A 12 -8.47 10.66 -18.71
N LYS A 13 -7.37 11.18 -19.27
CA LYS A 13 -6.02 10.64 -19.03
C LYS A 13 -5.64 10.69 -17.56
N SER A 14 -5.99 11.76 -16.85
CA SER A 14 -5.73 11.91 -15.42
C SER A 14 -6.55 10.91 -14.58
N ILE A 15 -7.81 10.71 -14.92
CA ILE A 15 -8.70 9.71 -14.28
C ILE A 15 -8.14 8.30 -14.51
N ALA A 16 -7.77 7.96 -15.75
CA ALA A 16 -7.19 6.66 -16.08
C ALA A 16 -5.90 6.39 -15.28
N ARG A 17 -5.04 7.40 -15.11
CA ARG A 17 -3.83 7.32 -14.28
C ARG A 17 -4.15 7.04 -12.81
N GLU A 18 -5.10 7.77 -12.22
CA GLU A 18 -5.48 7.54 -10.81
C GLU A 18 -6.16 6.18 -10.61
N LEU A 19 -6.93 5.70 -11.59
CA LEU A 19 -7.47 4.34 -11.58
C LEU A 19 -6.37 3.27 -11.66
N ALA A 20 -5.31 3.50 -12.42
CA ALA A 20 -4.15 2.61 -12.46
C ALA A 20 -3.43 2.57 -11.10
N LYS A 21 -3.20 3.72 -10.47
CA LYS A 21 -2.64 3.80 -9.11
C LYS A 21 -3.50 3.05 -8.10
N ARG A 22 -4.82 3.17 -8.18
CA ARG A 22 -5.74 2.39 -7.33
C ARG A 22 -5.54 0.89 -7.51
N ARG A 23 -5.41 0.40 -8.74
CA ARG A 23 -5.13 -1.03 -9.01
C ARG A 23 -3.78 -1.47 -8.41
N ALA A 24 -2.75 -0.65 -8.56
CA ALA A 24 -1.44 -0.92 -7.96
C ALA A 24 -1.52 -1.03 -6.44
N PHE A 25 -2.25 -0.13 -5.77
CA PHE A 25 -2.47 -0.24 -4.32
C PHE A 25 -3.23 -1.50 -3.91
N ILE A 26 -4.25 -1.93 -4.68
CA ILE A 26 -4.95 -3.19 -4.39
C ILE A 26 -3.97 -4.36 -4.39
N VAL A 27 -3.15 -4.46 -5.44
CA VAL A 27 -2.15 -5.54 -5.54
C VAL A 27 -1.16 -5.46 -4.38
N LEU A 28 -0.64 -4.27 -4.07
CA LEU A 28 0.31 -4.08 -2.97
C LEU A 28 -0.23 -4.57 -1.63
N PHE A 29 -1.43 -4.13 -1.25
CA PHE A 29 -2.00 -4.49 0.04
C PHE A 29 -2.38 -5.97 0.12
N ILE A 30 -2.76 -6.60 -0.99
CA ILE A 30 -2.95 -8.06 -1.03
C ILE A 30 -1.63 -8.78 -0.79
N VAL A 31 -0.56 -8.39 -1.50
CA VAL A 31 0.77 -9.01 -1.34
C VAL A 31 1.31 -8.81 0.08
N LEU A 32 1.13 -7.63 0.67
CA LEU A 32 1.51 -7.39 2.07
C LEU A 32 0.75 -8.30 3.04
N ILE A 33 -0.56 -8.49 2.84
CA ILE A 33 -1.35 -9.41 3.66
C ILE A 33 -0.83 -10.85 3.54
N GLU A 34 -0.53 -11.31 2.33
CA GLU A 34 -0.06 -12.68 2.11
C GLU A 34 1.32 -12.93 2.74
N ILE A 35 2.25 -11.99 2.59
CA ILE A 35 3.59 -12.10 3.16
C ILE A 35 3.50 -12.04 4.68
N VAL A 36 3.00 -10.94 5.24
CA VAL A 36 2.97 -10.74 6.69
C VAL A 36 2.10 -11.80 7.38
N GLY A 37 0.97 -12.18 6.76
CA GLY A 37 0.13 -13.25 7.29
C GLY A 37 0.83 -14.62 7.34
N ALA A 38 1.75 -14.92 6.41
CA ALA A 38 2.54 -16.14 6.44
C ALA A 38 3.56 -16.14 7.59
N PHE A 39 4.22 -15.00 7.85
CA PHE A 39 5.22 -14.88 8.91
C PHE A 39 4.60 -14.87 10.32
N ILE A 40 3.46 -14.19 10.51
CA ILE A 40 2.69 -14.29 11.76
C ILE A 40 2.34 -15.75 12.08
N GLY A 41 2.01 -16.56 11.06
CA GLY A 41 1.69 -17.98 11.24
C GLY A 41 2.90 -18.85 11.64
N LEU A 42 4.13 -18.36 11.41
CA LEU A 42 5.38 -19.05 11.72
C LEU A 42 5.98 -18.60 13.07
N GLU A 43 5.69 -17.38 13.52
CA GLU A 43 6.26 -16.74 14.72
C GLU A 43 5.25 -16.56 15.87
N GLY A 44 4.08 -17.24 15.78
CA GLY A 44 2.92 -17.05 16.67
C GLY A 44 3.18 -17.25 18.18
N ASP A 45 4.32 -17.83 18.54
CA ASP A 45 4.85 -18.04 19.88
C ASP A 45 5.29 -16.73 20.56
N MET A 46 5.67 -15.71 19.77
CA MET A 46 6.30 -14.48 20.22
C MET A 46 5.44 -13.25 19.93
N LEU A 47 4.42 -13.04 20.78
CA LEU A 47 3.47 -11.91 20.70
C LEU A 47 4.14 -10.51 20.65
N ALA A 48 5.37 -10.37 21.16
CA ALA A 48 6.10 -9.10 21.14
C ALA A 48 6.84 -8.86 19.82
N HIS A 49 7.25 -9.92 19.11
CA HIS A 49 7.90 -9.85 17.79
C HIS A 49 6.88 -9.70 16.66
N SER A 50 5.66 -10.22 16.82
CA SER A 50 4.62 -10.15 15.79
C SER A 50 3.75 -8.88 15.83
N LEU A 51 4.02 -7.91 16.72
CA LEU A 51 3.11 -6.77 16.93
C LEU A 51 3.07 -5.80 15.74
N ASP A 52 4.22 -5.46 15.18
CA ASP A 52 4.33 -4.63 13.98
C ASP A 52 3.78 -5.34 12.75
N ASP A 53 3.94 -6.66 12.66
CA ASP A 53 3.28 -7.48 11.65
C ASP A 53 1.75 -7.40 11.73
N TYR A 54 1.17 -7.55 12.92
CA TYR A 54 -0.27 -7.35 13.13
C TYR A 54 -0.71 -5.93 12.75
N ALA A 55 0.12 -4.92 13.01
CA ALA A 55 -0.17 -3.55 12.61
C ALA A 55 -0.18 -3.38 11.09
N ILE A 56 0.79 -3.96 10.38
CA ILE A 56 0.87 -3.92 8.91
C ILE A 56 -0.30 -4.68 8.28
N LEU A 57 -0.66 -5.84 8.84
CA LEU A 57 -1.84 -6.60 8.45
C LEU A 57 -3.12 -5.77 8.60
N ALA A 58 -3.31 -5.15 9.77
CA ALA A 58 -4.47 -4.29 10.03
C ALA A 58 -4.54 -3.09 9.07
N ILE A 59 -3.41 -2.41 8.83
CA ILE A 59 -3.33 -1.28 7.90
C ILE A 59 -3.70 -1.72 6.48
N SER A 60 -3.20 -2.89 6.05
CA SER A 60 -3.48 -3.43 4.71
C SER A 60 -4.97 -3.76 4.53
N ILE A 61 -5.61 -4.33 5.55
CA ILE A 61 -7.06 -4.57 5.54
C ILE A 61 -7.84 -3.25 5.48
N VAL A 62 -7.48 -2.27 6.31
CA VAL A 62 -8.12 -0.94 6.32
C VAL A 62 -7.98 -0.26 4.96
N ALA A 63 -6.82 -0.37 4.30
CA ALA A 63 -6.61 0.18 2.97
C ALA A 63 -7.53 -0.45 1.92
N LEU A 64 -7.69 -1.78 1.94
CA LEU A 64 -8.63 -2.48 1.06
C LEU A 64 -10.09 -2.08 1.32
N LEU A 65 -10.47 -1.87 2.59
CA LEU A 65 -11.80 -1.37 2.96
C LEU A 65 -12.05 0.05 2.44
N VAL A 66 -11.08 0.95 2.60
CA VAL A 66 -11.13 2.31 2.02
C VAL A 66 -11.34 2.23 0.51
N ILE A 67 -10.65 1.30 -0.17
CA ILE A 67 -10.83 1.09 -1.60
C ILE A 67 -12.23 0.60 -1.94
N GLY A 68 -12.76 -0.36 -1.19
CA GLY A 68 -14.11 -0.88 -1.35
C GLY A 68 -15.18 0.21 -1.20
N VAL A 69 -15.12 0.99 -0.12
CA VAL A 69 -16.09 2.06 0.19
C VAL A 69 -16.04 3.18 -0.84
N MET A 70 -14.85 3.50 -1.37
CA MET A 70 -14.67 4.58 -2.34
C MET A 70 -14.74 4.11 -3.80
N ARG A 71 -15.04 2.83 -4.08
CA ARG A 71 -14.99 2.24 -5.43
C ARG A 71 -15.85 2.97 -6.47
N LYS A 72 -16.97 3.56 -6.04
CA LYS A 72 -17.92 4.30 -6.90
C LYS A 72 -17.48 5.74 -7.22
N LYS A 73 -16.46 6.28 -6.54
CA LYS A 73 -15.97 7.66 -6.76
C LYS A 73 -14.96 7.66 -7.91
N GLN A 74 -15.45 7.90 -9.13
CA GLN A 74 -14.60 7.96 -10.34
C GLN A 74 -14.23 9.39 -10.77
N SER A 75 -14.70 10.42 -10.06
CA SER A 75 -14.24 11.78 -10.30
C SER A 75 -12.75 11.92 -9.95
N LEU A 76 -12.04 12.78 -10.69
CA LEU A 76 -10.60 13.01 -10.48
C LEU A 76 -10.30 13.44 -9.03
N ALA A 77 -11.11 14.33 -8.45
CA ALA A 77 -10.97 14.76 -7.06
C ALA A 77 -11.19 13.61 -6.06
N GLY A 78 -12.17 12.73 -6.32
CA GLY A 78 -12.43 11.56 -5.49
C GLY A 78 -11.28 10.54 -5.52
N LEU A 79 -10.76 10.28 -6.72
CA LEU A 79 -9.62 9.37 -6.92
C LEU A 79 -8.33 9.92 -6.31
N ARG A 80 -8.05 11.23 -6.44
CA ARG A 80 -6.89 11.86 -5.78
C ARG A 80 -6.99 11.81 -4.25
N LYS A 81 -8.18 12.06 -3.70
CA LYS A 81 -8.40 11.92 -2.25
C LYS A 81 -8.14 10.48 -1.80
N GLN A 82 -8.65 9.50 -2.53
CA GLN A 82 -8.39 8.09 -2.26
C GLN A 82 -6.89 7.77 -2.33
N HIS A 83 -6.20 8.23 -3.38
CA HIS A 83 -4.76 8.07 -3.55
C HIS A 83 -3.98 8.56 -2.32
N ASN A 84 -4.29 9.77 -1.84
CA ASN A 84 -3.59 10.36 -0.70
C ASN A 84 -3.83 9.59 0.60
N ILE A 85 -5.05 9.09 0.82
CA ILE A 85 -5.36 8.24 1.98
C ILE A 85 -4.54 6.95 1.92
N LEU A 86 -4.51 6.28 0.77
CA LEU A 86 -3.75 5.04 0.59
C LEU A 86 -2.25 5.26 0.72
N LEU A 87 -1.75 6.40 0.23
CA LEU A 87 -0.36 6.79 0.41
C LEU A 87 -0.02 7.02 1.89
N ALA A 88 -0.90 7.68 2.64
CA ALA A 88 -0.69 7.90 4.08
C ALA A 88 -0.66 6.57 4.84
N LEU A 89 -1.59 5.66 4.55
CA LEU A 89 -1.60 4.31 5.14
C LEU A 89 -0.32 3.54 4.80
N LEU A 90 0.15 3.64 3.56
CA LEU A 90 1.40 3.02 3.13
C LEU A 90 2.62 3.58 3.89
N VAL A 91 2.68 4.90 4.09
CA VAL A 91 3.76 5.54 4.86
C VAL A 91 3.73 5.09 6.33
N VAL A 92 2.55 4.90 6.91
CA VAL A 92 2.43 4.38 8.27
C VAL A 92 2.92 2.93 8.34
N ALA A 93 2.50 2.06 7.41
CA ALA A 93 2.98 0.67 7.35
C ALA A 93 4.52 0.59 7.20
N LEU A 94 5.08 1.51 6.41
CA LEU A 94 6.52 1.66 6.25
C LEU A 94 7.27 1.96 7.54
N VAL A 95 6.72 2.84 8.37
CA VAL A 95 7.33 3.18 9.66
C VAL A 95 7.36 1.96 10.57
N PHE A 96 6.30 1.15 10.58
CA PHE A 96 6.27 -0.12 11.32
C PHE A 96 7.34 -1.08 10.79
N GLN A 97 7.43 -1.27 9.49
CA GLN A 97 8.42 -2.18 8.90
C GLN A 97 9.87 -1.75 9.19
N ILE A 98 10.17 -0.44 9.10
CA ILE A 98 11.49 0.09 9.41
C ILE A 98 11.79 -0.08 10.90
N TYR A 99 10.78 0.07 11.76
CA TYR A 99 10.93 -0.14 13.20
C TYR A 99 11.24 -1.61 13.52
N GLY A 100 10.48 -2.57 12.97
CA GLY A 100 10.75 -4.00 13.10
C GLY A 100 12.15 -4.35 12.63
N PHE A 101 12.53 -3.89 11.43
CA PHE A 101 13.87 -4.06 10.89
C PHE A 101 14.97 -3.53 11.82
N ILE A 102 14.81 -2.33 12.40
CA ILE A 102 15.80 -1.78 13.32
C ILE A 102 15.85 -2.58 14.62
N ALA A 103 14.69 -3.00 15.15
CA ALA A 103 14.61 -3.79 16.38
C ALA A 103 15.32 -5.13 16.24
N GLU A 104 15.19 -5.78 15.08
CA GLU A 104 15.73 -7.10 14.79
C GLU A 104 17.07 -7.07 14.06
N SER A 105 17.55 -5.89 13.63
CA SER A 105 18.83 -5.75 12.91
C SER A 105 20.05 -6.28 13.67
N ASN A 106 19.96 -6.44 15.00
CA ASN A 106 21.02 -6.99 15.84
C ASN A 106 20.95 -8.52 15.98
N ASP A 107 19.86 -9.16 15.56
CA ASP A 107 19.70 -10.61 15.51
C ASP A 107 19.34 -11.07 14.08
N PRO A 108 20.33 -11.54 13.29
CA PRO A 108 20.11 -11.97 11.92
C PRO A 108 19.17 -13.17 11.76
N THR A 109 18.87 -13.89 12.85
CA THR A 109 17.93 -15.02 12.82
C THR A 109 16.46 -14.60 12.95
N ASP A 110 16.20 -13.37 13.40
CA ASP A 110 14.86 -12.79 13.50
C ASP A 110 14.48 -11.91 12.30
N LEU A 111 15.42 -11.62 11.37
CA LEU A 111 15.14 -10.87 10.15
C LEU A 111 14.42 -11.75 9.10
N GLY A 112 13.16 -12.08 9.35
CA GLY A 112 12.32 -12.92 8.51
C GLY A 112 11.68 -12.17 7.34
N ASN A 113 10.75 -11.27 7.64
CA ASN A 113 9.80 -10.74 6.67
C ASN A 113 10.17 -9.33 6.16
N GLU A 114 11.14 -8.70 6.80
CA GLU A 114 11.46 -7.28 6.69
C GLU A 114 12.19 -6.99 5.38
N PHE A 115 12.99 -7.93 4.89
CA PHE A 115 13.67 -7.78 3.59
C PHE A 115 12.72 -7.90 2.39
N PRO A 116 11.85 -8.92 2.28
CA PRO A 116 10.86 -9.01 1.19
C PRO A 116 9.88 -7.83 1.15
N SER A 117 9.36 -7.42 2.30
CA SER A 117 8.38 -6.34 2.43
C SER A 117 8.99 -4.98 2.07
N VAL A 118 10.21 -4.68 2.55
CA VAL A 118 10.96 -3.47 2.16
C VAL A 118 11.32 -3.48 0.67
N THR A 119 11.73 -4.62 0.13
CA THR A 119 12.11 -4.73 -1.30
C THR A 119 10.92 -4.49 -2.23
N ILE A 120 9.77 -5.13 -1.97
CA ILE A 120 8.54 -4.94 -2.73
C ILE A 120 8.12 -3.47 -2.68
N LEU A 121 8.27 -2.87 -1.52
CA LEU A 121 7.88 -1.50 -1.31
C LEU A 121 8.81 -0.51 -2.03
N VAL A 122 10.13 -0.74 -2.00
CA VAL A 122 11.11 0.05 -2.77
C VAL A 122 10.82 -0.07 -4.28
N LEU A 123 10.58 -1.28 -4.78
CA LEU A 123 10.23 -1.51 -6.18
C LEU A 123 8.94 -0.77 -6.58
N MET A 124 7.95 -0.72 -5.69
CA MET A 124 6.72 0.02 -5.94
C MET A 124 6.86 1.54 -5.88
N LEU A 125 7.74 2.07 -5.01
CA LEU A 125 8.07 3.48 -5.01
C LEU A 125 8.79 3.89 -6.30
N ILE A 126 9.76 3.08 -6.76
CA ILE A 126 10.45 3.29 -8.04
C ILE A 126 9.44 3.30 -9.20
N ASN A 127 8.51 2.33 -9.23
CA ASN A 127 7.48 2.22 -10.26
C ASN A 127 6.40 3.32 -10.19
N LYS A 128 6.39 4.16 -9.14
CA LYS A 128 5.50 5.32 -9.01
C LYS A 128 6.15 6.60 -9.54
N VAL A 129 7.48 6.66 -9.57
CA VAL A 129 8.28 7.82 -10.01
C VAL A 129 8.59 7.77 -11.51
N VAL A 130 8.69 6.57 -12.10
CA VAL A 130 8.78 6.32 -13.55
C VAL A 130 7.41 6.37 -14.20
#